data_AF-A0A942N9R3-F1
#
_entry.id   AF-A0A942N9R3-F1
#
_cell.length_a   1.000
_cell.length_b   1.000
_cell.length_c   1.000
_cell.angle_alpha   90.00
_cell.angle_beta   90.00
_cell.angle_gamma   90.00
#
_symmetry.space_group_name_H-M   'P 1'
#
loop_
_entity.id
_entity.type
_entity.pdbx_description
1 polymer ?
#
loop_
_entity_poly.entity_id
_entity_poly.type
_entity_poly.pdbx_seq_one_letter_code
_entity_poly.pdbx_strand_id
1 'polypeptide(L)'
;MKNKITIFLILLCFLSISCGDRNIKAESDLFKCKSDVMIDSDHVSYIKLTNYYERDDNYYEILPYSLKMMEEAKTGYDDFFTTYLKIKFDNEFDRDNILKLEKPERDFLLYILHEGALADDISCKDVLIDYYKRGIGVEKNMFKSDSIYKSAGYSR
;
A
#
# COMPACT_ATOMS: atom_id res chain seq x y z
N MET A 1 -28.02 39.26 3.17
CA MET A 1 -28.27 37.84 3.55
C MET A 1 -28.29 36.91 2.36
N LYS A 2 -29.00 37.19 1.25
CA LYS A 2 -29.04 36.35 0.04
C LYS A 2 -27.66 35.92 -0.48
N ASN A 3 -26.72 36.87 -0.64
CA ASN A 3 -25.38 36.56 -1.18
C ASN A 3 -24.55 35.64 -0.27
N LYS A 4 -24.76 35.66 1.06
CA LYS A 4 -24.07 34.76 2.00
C LYS A 4 -24.60 33.33 1.91
N ILE A 5 -25.91 33.16 1.66
CA ILE A 5 -26.55 31.86 1.45
C ILE A 5 -26.11 31.25 0.11
N THR A 6 -25.97 32.07 -0.94
CA THR A 6 -25.48 31.60 -2.25
C THR A 6 -24.02 31.13 -2.18
N ILE A 7 -23.14 31.87 -1.50
CA ILE A 7 -21.73 31.45 -1.31
C ILE A 7 -21.64 30.16 -0.48
N PHE A 8 -22.47 30.03 0.56
CA PHE A 8 -22.54 28.82 1.39
C PHE A 8 -23.01 27.59 0.60
N LEU A 9 -23.99 27.74 -0.30
CA LEU A 9 -24.46 26.68 -1.19
C LEU A 9 -23.40 26.25 -2.21
N ILE A 10 -22.64 27.20 -2.77
CA ILE A 10 -21.54 26.90 -3.70
C ILE A 10 -20.45 26.09 -2.98
N LEU A 11 -20.07 26.47 -1.75
CA LEU A 11 -19.10 25.73 -0.93
C LEU A 11 -19.58 24.32 -0.58
N LEU A 12 -20.87 24.14 -0.30
CA LEU A 12 -21.48 22.82 -0.06
C LEU A 12 -21.44 21.93 -1.30
N CYS A 13 -21.63 22.49 -2.50
CA CYS A 13 -21.50 21.75 -3.75
C CYS A 13 -20.05 21.32 -4.05
N PHE A 14 -19.04 22.08 -3.62
CA PHE A 14 -17.64 21.65 -3.76
C PHE A 14 -17.27 20.50 -2.79
N LEU A 15 -17.91 20.43 -1.62
CA LEU A 15 -17.68 19.34 -0.66
C LEU A 15 -18.30 18.00 -1.08
N SER A 16 -19.36 18.01 -1.90
CA SER A 16 -20.02 16.77 -2.37
C SER A 16 -19.36 16.14 -3.61
N ILE A 17 -18.49 16.85 -4.34
CA ILE A 17 -17.73 16.29 -5.48
C ILE A 17 -16.56 15.41 -5.00
N SER A 18 -16.16 15.52 -3.73
CA SER A 18 -15.02 14.79 -3.15
C SER A 18 -15.30 13.29 -2.88
N CYS A 19 -16.46 12.77 -3.27
CA CYS A 19 -16.72 11.33 -3.31
C CYS A 19 -16.86 10.88 -4.78
N GLY A 20 -15.80 11.08 -5.56
CA GLY A 20 -15.65 10.41 -6.85
C GLY A 20 -15.74 8.90 -6.64
N ASP A 21 -16.47 8.23 -7.53
CA ASP A 21 -16.67 6.78 -7.49
C ASP A 21 -15.31 6.08 -7.43
N ARG A 22 -15.10 5.30 -6.36
CA ARG A 22 -13.81 4.67 -6.07
C ARG A 22 -13.59 3.39 -6.90
N ASN A 23 -14.56 3.00 -7.71
CA ASN A 23 -14.56 1.72 -8.40
C ASN A 23 -14.40 1.89 -9.91
N ILE A 24 -13.54 1.06 -10.49
CA ILE A 24 -13.43 0.86 -11.94
C ILE A 24 -14.67 0.10 -12.40
N LYS A 25 -15.41 0.67 -13.36
CA LYS A 25 -16.69 0.12 -13.85
C LYS A 25 -16.68 -0.28 -15.33
N ALA A 26 -15.69 0.20 -16.07
CA ALA A 26 -15.51 -0.07 -17.49
C ALA A 26 -14.04 -0.33 -17.82
N GLU A 27 -13.80 -1.06 -18.91
CA GLU A 27 -12.44 -1.35 -19.41
C GLU A 27 -11.65 -0.08 -19.74
N SER A 28 -12.31 0.96 -20.24
CA SER A 28 -11.69 2.28 -20.48
C SER A 28 -11.15 2.92 -19.21
N ASP A 29 -11.84 2.75 -18.08
CA ASP A 29 -11.39 3.28 -16.79
C ASP A 29 -10.19 2.49 -16.27
N LEU A 30 -10.21 1.16 -16.47
CA LEU A 30 -9.08 0.30 -16.14
C LEU A 30 -7.84 0.71 -16.93
N PHE A 31 -7.96 0.83 -18.26
CA PHE A 31 -6.87 1.25 -19.11
C PHE A 31 -6.31 2.61 -18.70
N LYS A 32 -7.19 3.57 -18.40
CA LYS A 32 -6.78 4.90 -17.94
C LYS A 32 -6.00 4.80 -16.63
N CYS A 33 -6.53 4.11 -15.62
CA CYS A 33 -5.83 3.97 -14.35
C CYS A 33 -4.46 3.29 -14.50
N LYS A 34 -4.35 2.24 -15.34
CA LYS A 34 -3.07 1.61 -15.67
C LYS A 34 -2.08 2.61 -16.27
N SER A 35 -2.53 3.41 -17.24
CA SER A 35 -1.72 4.43 -17.89
C SER A 35 -1.26 5.52 -16.92
N ASP A 36 -2.18 6.05 -16.12
CA ASP A 36 -1.91 7.15 -15.17
C ASP A 36 -0.90 6.72 -14.10
N VAL A 37 -0.93 5.46 -13.64
CA VAL A 37 0.10 4.93 -12.73
C VAL A 37 1.44 4.78 -13.45
N MET A 38 1.46 4.22 -14.66
CA MET A 38 2.72 3.93 -15.36
C MET A 38 3.44 5.20 -15.85
N ILE A 39 2.70 6.25 -16.20
CA ILE A 39 3.26 7.50 -16.72
C ILE A 39 3.53 8.48 -15.57
N ASP A 40 2.53 8.71 -14.72
CA ASP A 40 2.55 9.81 -13.74
C ASP A 40 2.70 9.34 -12.29
N SER A 41 2.75 8.02 -12.05
CA SER A 41 2.73 7.45 -10.69
C SER A 41 1.54 7.96 -9.87
N ASP A 42 0.38 8.08 -10.53
CA ASP A 42 -0.82 8.64 -9.92
C ASP A 42 -1.36 7.75 -8.80
N HIS A 43 -1.24 8.22 -7.57
CA HIS A 43 -1.63 7.47 -6.36
C HIS A 43 -3.13 7.16 -6.32
N VAL A 44 -3.99 8.04 -6.85
CA VAL A 44 -5.45 7.80 -6.87
C VAL A 44 -5.79 6.64 -7.80
N SER A 45 -5.20 6.62 -8.99
CA SER A 45 -5.34 5.51 -9.95
C SER A 45 -4.74 4.23 -9.42
N TYR A 46 -3.62 4.31 -8.70
CA TYR A 46 -3.01 3.16 -8.04
C TYR A 46 -3.96 2.51 -7.03
N ILE A 47 -4.53 3.30 -6.12
CA ILE A 47 -5.55 2.81 -5.17
C ILE A 47 -6.73 2.15 -5.90
N LYS A 48 -7.19 2.73 -7.01
CA LYS A 48 -8.29 2.16 -7.80
C LYS A 48 -7.91 0.81 -8.42
N LEU A 49 -6.68 0.67 -8.92
CA LEU A 49 -6.17 -0.60 -9.45
C LEU A 49 -6.08 -1.67 -8.36
N THR A 50 -5.51 -1.35 -7.19
CA THR A 50 -5.42 -2.31 -6.07
C THR A 50 -6.80 -2.81 -5.68
N ASN A 51 -7.76 -1.91 -5.47
CA ASN A 51 -9.14 -2.28 -5.12
C ASN A 51 -9.85 -3.10 -6.21
N TYR A 52 -9.56 -2.83 -7.48
CA TYR A 52 -10.15 -3.56 -8.61
C TYR A 52 -9.60 -4.99 -8.67
N TYR A 53 -8.28 -5.15 -8.61
CA TYR A 53 -7.64 -6.46 -8.74
C TYR A 53 -7.79 -7.35 -7.51
N GLU A 54 -7.91 -6.77 -6.31
CA GLU A 54 -8.23 -7.53 -5.10
C GLU A 54 -9.63 -8.14 -5.11
N ARG A 55 -10.59 -7.53 -5.82
CA ARG A 55 -11.97 -8.03 -5.89
C ARG A 55 -12.10 -9.28 -6.75
N ASP A 56 -11.34 -9.35 -7.83
CA ASP A 56 -11.48 -10.37 -8.87
C ASP A 56 -10.45 -11.51 -8.70
N ASP A 57 -9.80 -11.60 -7.53
CA ASP A 57 -8.68 -12.52 -7.23
C ASP A 57 -7.51 -12.44 -8.25
N ASN A 58 -7.43 -11.36 -9.02
CA ASN A 58 -6.40 -11.09 -10.02
C ASN A 58 -5.29 -10.20 -9.44
N TYR A 59 -5.01 -10.34 -8.14
CA TYR A 59 -4.09 -9.50 -7.39
C TYR A 59 -2.67 -9.50 -7.98
N TYR A 60 -2.25 -10.55 -8.69
CA TYR A 60 -0.92 -10.64 -9.31
C TYR A 60 -0.65 -9.54 -10.33
N GLU A 61 -1.69 -8.96 -10.94
CA GLU A 61 -1.59 -7.84 -11.87
C GLU A 61 -1.08 -6.56 -11.21
N ILE A 62 -1.12 -6.44 -9.87
CA ILE A 62 -0.71 -5.21 -9.18
C ILE A 62 0.81 -5.02 -9.15
N LEU A 63 1.60 -6.11 -9.21
CA LEU A 63 3.06 -6.08 -9.04
C LEU A 63 3.81 -5.00 -9.85
N PRO A 64 3.63 -4.88 -11.18
CA PRO A 64 4.33 -3.86 -11.97
C PRO A 64 3.96 -2.43 -11.54
N TYR A 65 2.71 -2.22 -11.12
CA TYR A 65 2.24 -0.92 -10.65
C TYR A 65 2.82 -0.59 -9.28
N SER A 66 2.83 -1.55 -8.34
CA SER A 66 3.48 -1.36 -7.04
C SER A 66 4.97 -1.05 -7.19
N LEU A 67 5.67 -1.73 -8.11
CA LEU A 67 7.08 -1.43 -8.41
C LEU A 67 7.27 0.00 -8.91
N LYS A 68 6.46 0.46 -9.87
CA LYS A 68 6.50 1.84 -10.36
C LYS A 68 6.26 2.86 -9.25
N MET A 69 5.28 2.61 -8.38
CA MET A 69 4.96 3.49 -7.26
C MET A 69 6.09 3.57 -6.21
N MET A 70 6.79 2.46 -5.96
CA MET A 70 7.95 2.45 -5.04
C MET A 70 9.10 3.30 -5.59
N GLU A 71 9.35 3.21 -6.89
CA GLU A 71 10.44 3.93 -7.54
C GLU A 71 10.24 5.44 -7.52
N GLU A 72 9.06 5.91 -7.93
CA GLU A 72 8.79 7.33 -8.19
C GLU A 72 8.09 8.06 -7.04
N ALA A 73 7.10 7.40 -6.43
CA ALA A 73 6.22 8.03 -5.44
C ALA A 73 6.53 7.61 -4.00
N LYS A 74 7.44 6.64 -3.80
CA LYS A 74 7.77 6.05 -2.49
C LYS A 74 6.52 5.53 -1.77
N THR A 75 5.64 4.85 -2.51
CA THR A 75 4.45 4.15 -1.97
C THR A 75 4.31 2.76 -2.61
N GLY A 76 3.39 1.92 -2.14
CA GLY A 76 3.14 0.59 -2.72
C GLY A 76 4.07 -0.53 -2.22
N TYR A 77 4.88 -0.27 -1.18
CA TYR A 77 5.78 -1.27 -0.60
C TYR A 77 5.02 -2.43 0.06
N ASP A 78 4.02 -2.10 0.87
CA ASP A 78 3.06 -3.03 1.47
C ASP A 78 2.37 -3.89 0.41
N ASP A 79 1.77 -3.26 -0.59
CA ASP A 79 1.06 -3.97 -1.65
C ASP A 79 1.99 -4.94 -2.40
N PHE A 80 3.22 -4.51 -2.71
CA PHE A 80 4.21 -5.39 -3.35
C PHE A 80 4.52 -6.60 -2.46
N PHE A 81 4.85 -6.36 -1.18
CA PHE A 81 5.15 -7.41 -0.22
C PHE A 81 4.01 -8.42 -0.06
N THR A 82 2.79 -7.91 0.15
CA THR A 82 1.58 -8.70 0.36
C THR A 82 1.24 -9.52 -0.89
N THR A 83 1.27 -8.88 -2.06
CA THR A 83 0.99 -9.52 -3.35
C THR A 83 2.01 -10.61 -3.65
N TYR A 84 3.30 -10.35 -3.42
CA TYR A 84 4.35 -11.32 -3.64
C TYR A 84 4.12 -12.60 -2.83
N LEU A 85 3.82 -12.46 -1.53
CA LEU A 85 3.52 -13.62 -0.68
C LEU A 85 2.26 -14.34 -1.14
N LYS A 86 1.19 -13.62 -1.51
CA LYS A 86 -0.02 -14.24 -2.07
C LYS A 86 0.27 -15.05 -3.34
N ILE A 87 1.11 -14.55 -4.24
CA ILE A 87 1.49 -15.28 -5.46
C ILE A 87 2.27 -16.54 -5.09
N LYS A 88 3.23 -16.42 -4.17
CA LYS A 88 4.13 -17.51 -3.82
C LYS A 88 3.44 -18.66 -3.08
N PHE A 89 2.36 -18.37 -2.36
CA PHE A 89 1.64 -19.31 -1.52
C PHE A 89 0.16 -19.46 -1.92
N ASP A 90 -0.13 -19.45 -3.22
CA ASP A 90 -1.45 -19.77 -3.79
C ASP A 90 -2.64 -19.06 -3.10
N ASN A 91 -2.48 -17.76 -2.84
CA ASN A 91 -3.42 -16.86 -2.16
C ASN A 91 -3.67 -17.15 -0.66
N GLU A 92 -2.95 -18.10 -0.05
CA GLU A 92 -2.94 -18.29 1.41
C GLU A 92 -2.04 -17.25 2.08
N PHE A 93 -2.53 -16.01 2.18
CA PHE A 93 -1.76 -14.93 2.79
C PHE A 93 -1.59 -15.13 4.30
N ASP A 94 -0.34 -15.43 4.68
CA ASP A 94 0.16 -15.31 6.03
C ASP A 94 1.50 -14.56 5.97
N ARG A 95 1.63 -13.49 6.75
CA ARG A 95 2.87 -12.71 6.83
C ARG A 95 4.04 -13.55 7.32
N ASP A 96 3.80 -14.57 8.11
CA ASP A 96 4.86 -15.45 8.62
C ASP A 96 5.37 -16.41 7.54
N ASN A 97 4.66 -16.56 6.40
CA ASN A 97 5.12 -17.35 5.26
C ASN A 97 6.44 -16.84 4.67
N ILE A 98 6.87 -15.61 5.00
CA ILE A 98 8.21 -15.12 4.65
C ILE A 98 9.34 -16.06 5.12
N LEU A 99 9.11 -16.83 6.20
CA LEU A 99 10.07 -17.82 6.72
C LEU A 99 10.24 -19.04 5.81
N LYS A 100 9.24 -19.33 4.97
CA LYS A 100 9.26 -20.46 4.03
C LYS A 100 10.02 -20.12 2.74
N LEU A 101 10.37 -18.85 2.52
CA LEU A 101 11.12 -18.41 1.35
C LEU A 101 12.61 -18.77 1.44
N GLU A 102 13.26 -18.89 0.29
CA GLU A 102 14.72 -18.99 0.23
C GLU A 102 15.38 -17.70 0.72
N LYS A 103 16.60 -17.80 1.26
CA LYS A 103 17.27 -16.66 1.91
C LYS A 103 17.34 -15.40 1.01
N PRO A 104 17.75 -15.47 -0.27
CA PRO A 104 17.80 -14.27 -1.11
C PRO A 104 16.44 -13.61 -1.32
N GLU A 105 15.38 -14.41 -1.46
CA GLU A 105 14.01 -13.95 -1.67
C GLU A 105 13.45 -13.30 -0.40
N ARG A 106 13.67 -13.92 0.75
CA ARG A 106 13.33 -13.36 2.06
C ARG A 106 14.07 -12.05 2.32
N ASP A 107 15.38 -12.00 2.07
CA ASP A 107 16.19 -10.81 2.30
C ASP A 107 15.70 -9.65 1.41
N PHE A 108 15.29 -9.93 0.17
CA PHE A 108 14.70 -8.94 -0.72
C PHE A 108 13.37 -8.40 -0.18
N LEU A 109 12.45 -9.25 0.28
CA LEU A 109 11.19 -8.78 0.86
C LEU A 109 11.38 -8.01 2.17
N LEU A 110 12.35 -8.38 3.00
CA LEU A 110 12.73 -7.62 4.18
C LEU A 110 13.30 -6.25 3.81
N TYR A 111 14.09 -6.16 2.73
CA TYR A 111 14.54 -4.89 2.18
C TYR A 111 13.37 -4.01 1.75
N ILE A 112 12.39 -4.54 1.02
CA ILE A 112 11.19 -3.79 0.62
C ILE A 112 10.42 -3.24 1.83
N LEU A 113 10.21 -4.05 2.88
CA LEU A 113 9.57 -3.60 4.12
C LEU A 113 10.37 -2.48 4.81
N HIS A 114 11.70 -2.59 4.81
CA HIS A 114 12.57 -1.56 5.38
C HIS A 114 12.51 -0.24 4.61
N GLU A 115 12.54 -0.28 3.28
CA GLU A 115 12.37 0.91 2.44
C GLU A 115 11.00 1.55 2.64
N GLY A 116 9.92 0.74 2.72
CA GLY A 116 8.58 1.24 3.00
C GLY A 116 8.49 1.92 4.37
N ALA A 117 9.08 1.32 5.40
CA ALA A 117 9.11 1.94 6.73
C ALA A 117 9.90 3.27 6.77
N LEU A 118 10.95 3.40 5.95
CA LEU A 118 11.68 4.67 5.76
C LEU A 118 10.85 5.71 4.99
N ALA A 119 9.98 5.26 4.09
CA ALA A 119 9.02 6.09 3.36
C ALA A 119 7.74 6.40 4.17
N ASP A 120 7.76 6.18 5.49
CA ASP A 120 6.63 6.38 6.39
C ASP A 120 5.38 5.51 6.12
N ASP A 121 5.53 4.41 5.39
CA ASP A 121 4.48 3.41 5.20
C ASP A 121 4.16 2.70 6.53
N ILE A 122 2.96 2.97 7.06
CA ILE A 122 2.50 2.46 8.35
C ILE A 122 2.36 0.93 8.31
N SER A 123 1.86 0.36 7.22
CA SER A 123 1.71 -1.09 7.07
C SER A 123 3.08 -1.78 7.14
N CYS A 124 4.09 -1.24 6.45
CA CYS A 124 5.45 -1.76 6.53
C CYS A 124 6.04 -1.65 7.94
N LYS A 125 5.84 -0.50 8.62
CA LYS A 125 6.26 -0.31 10.01
C LYS A 125 5.63 -1.35 10.94
N ASP A 126 4.34 -1.61 10.80
CA ASP A 126 3.61 -2.59 11.61
C ASP A 126 4.15 -4.01 11.43
N VAL A 127 4.44 -4.42 10.19
CA VAL A 127 5.05 -5.72 9.92
C VAL A 127 6.43 -5.82 10.57
N LEU A 128 7.28 -4.80 10.42
CA LEU A 128 8.61 -4.80 11.02
C LEU A 128 8.57 -4.77 12.55
N ILE A 129 7.63 -4.05 13.16
CA ILE A 129 7.41 -4.03 14.61
C ILE A 129 7.16 -5.45 15.11
N ASP A 130 6.27 -6.20 14.44
CA ASP A 130 5.96 -7.58 14.80
C ASP A 130 7.16 -8.52 14.58
N TYR A 131 7.81 -8.41 13.43
CA TYR A 131 8.97 -9.23 13.08
C TYR A 131 10.13 -9.03 14.06
N TYR A 132 10.43 -7.80 14.47
CA TYR A 132 11.45 -7.55 15.49
C TYR A 132 11.04 -8.00 16.89
N LYS A 133 9.75 -7.96 17.25
CA LYS A 133 9.25 -8.52 18.53
C LYS A 133 9.40 -10.03 18.60
N ARG A 134 9.10 -10.71 17.50
CA ARG A 134 8.99 -12.18 17.42
C ARG A 134 10.26 -12.86 16.89
N GLY A 135 11.12 -12.13 16.18
CA GLY A 135 12.31 -12.67 15.51
C GLY A 135 11.98 -13.36 14.18
N ILE A 136 11.08 -12.79 13.37
CA ILE A 136 10.62 -13.39 12.11
C ILE A 136 11.47 -12.87 10.97
N GLY A 137 12.30 -13.74 10.38
CA GLY A 137 13.21 -13.39 9.30
C GLY A 137 14.35 -12.44 9.70
N VAL A 138 14.28 -11.85 10.89
CA VAL A 138 15.26 -10.95 11.50
C VAL A 138 15.60 -11.41 12.91
N GLU A 139 16.73 -10.96 13.43
CA GLU A 139 17.06 -11.15 14.84
C GLU A 139 16.04 -10.42 15.72
N LYS A 140 15.51 -11.11 16.73
CA LYS A 140 14.60 -10.52 17.71
C LYS A 140 15.27 -9.32 18.38
N ASN A 141 14.65 -8.15 18.26
CA ASN A 141 15.19 -6.89 18.75
C ASN A 141 14.10 -5.94 19.22
N MET A 142 13.79 -6.01 20.52
CA MET A 142 12.76 -5.17 21.14
C MET A 142 13.06 -3.67 21.04
N PHE A 143 14.34 -3.28 21.08
CA PHE A 143 14.73 -1.88 20.95
C PHE A 143 14.40 -1.31 19.57
N LYS A 144 14.72 -2.05 18.50
CA LYS A 144 14.35 -1.68 17.13
C LYS A 144 12.84 -1.62 16.96
N SER A 145 12.11 -2.62 17.47
CA SER A 145 10.64 -2.62 17.42
C SER A 145 10.05 -1.39 18.13
N ASP A 146 10.51 -1.09 19.34
CA ASP A 146 10.08 0.10 20.10
C ASP A 146 10.43 1.41 19.38
N SER A 147 11.56 1.47 18.70
CA SER A 147 11.97 2.63 17.92
C SER A 147 11.02 2.87 16.74
N ILE A 148 10.65 1.81 16.00
CA ILE A 148 9.71 1.89 14.88
C ILE A 148 8.30 2.20 15.40
N TYR A 149 7.88 1.60 16.51
CA TYR A 149 6.57 1.87 17.14
C TYR A 149 6.40 3.36 17.49
N LYS A 150 7.45 3.98 18.03
CA LYS A 150 7.46 5.42 18.32
C LYS A 150 7.45 6.27 17.05
N SER A 151 8.23 5.90 16.01
CA SER A 151 8.24 6.65 14.75
C SER A 151 6.95 6.50 13.94
N ALA A 152 6.15 5.46 14.20
CA ALA A 152 4.79 5.30 13.69
C ALA A 152 3.76 6.18 14.43
N GLY A 153 4.14 6.88 15.50
CA GLY A 153 3.27 7.78 16.25
C GLY A 153 2.35 7.09 17.26
N TYR A 154 2.57 5.80 17.54
CA TYR A 154 1.78 5.09 18.54
C TYR A 154 2.16 5.53 19.97
N SER A 155 1.14 5.75 20.82
CA SER A 155 1.32 5.88 22.28
C SER A 155 1.33 4.51 22.95
N ARG A 156 2.10 4.38 24.04
CA ARG A 156 2.06 3.20 24.92
C ARG A 156 0.90 3.29 25.90
#